data_AF-A0A7J9BQU5-F1
#
_entry.id   AF-A0A7J9BQU5-F1
#
_cell.length_a   1.000
_cell.length_b   1.000
_cell.length_c   1.000
_cell.angle_alpha   90.00
_cell.angle_beta   90.00
_cell.angle_gamma   90.00
#
_symmetry.space_group_name_H-M   'P 1'
#
loop_
_entity.id
_entity.type
_entity.pdbx_description
1 polymer ?
#
loop_
_entity_poly.entity_id
_entity_poly.type
_entity_poly.pdbx_seq_one_letter_code
_entity_poly.pdbx_strand_id
1 'polypeptide(L)' 'MQHQAVSLSRFEKCIVGTGLECQVALDSGVPAIADYKGKIISIDTDKIILSGSGDALGIPLVMYQRSNKNTCMHRTARVR' A
#
# COMPACT_ATOMS: atom_id res chain seq x y z
N MET A 1 1.60 -7.18 22.48
CA MET A 1 2.86 -6.99 21.73
C MET A 1 2.65 -6.63 20.26
N GLN A 2 1.64 -7.15 19.55
CA GLN A 2 1.47 -6.92 18.09
C GLN A 2 1.41 -5.43 17.68
N HIS A 3 0.79 -4.55 18.47
CA HIS A 3 0.76 -3.10 18.21
C HIS A 3 2.11 -2.37 18.35
N GLN A 4 3.16 -3.07 18.80
CA GLN A 4 4.53 -2.54 18.92
C GLN A 4 5.45 -3.08 17.81
N ALA A 5 4.92 -3.86 16.87
CA ALA A 5 5.68 -4.31 15.71
C ALA A 5 6.19 -3.12 14.88
N VAL A 6 7.40 -3.26 14.34
CA VAL A 6 8.07 -2.24 13.52
C VAL A 6 8.03 -2.64 12.05
N SER A 7 7.94 -1.65 11.16
CA SER A 7 7.99 -1.83 9.71
C SER A 7 9.36 -2.36 9.27
N LEU A 8 9.38 -3.54 8.66
CA LEU A 8 10.58 -4.13 8.06
C LEU A 8 10.77 -3.64 6.62
N SER A 9 12.00 -3.56 6.14
CA SER A 9 12.29 -3.21 4.73
C SER A 9 11.72 -4.25 3.76
N ARG A 10 11.64 -5.52 4.18
CA ARG A 10 11.01 -6.60 3.43
C ARG A 10 10.09 -7.34 4.38
N PHE A 11 8.78 -7.22 4.14
CA PHE A 11 7.76 -7.90 4.92
C PHE A 11 7.29 -9.15 4.18
N GLU A 12 6.96 -10.19 4.95
CA GLU A 12 6.39 -11.43 4.47
C GLU A 12 5.09 -11.71 5.22
N LYS A 13 4.16 -12.41 4.56
CA LYS A 13 2.93 -12.86 5.20
C LYS A 13 3.25 -13.98 6.19
N CYS A 14 2.44 -14.10 7.24
CA CYS A 14 2.51 -15.24 8.13
C CYS A 14 2.22 -16.55 7.37
N ILE A 15 2.89 -17.64 7.77
CA ILE A 15 2.64 -18.99 7.23
C ILE A 15 1.33 -19.56 7.82
N VAL A 16 1.12 -19.32 9.12
CA VAL A 16 -0.11 -19.67 9.84
C VAL A 16 -0.79 -18.38 10.26
N GLY A 17 -2.02 -18.20 9.82
CA GLY A 17 -2.81 -16.99 10.05
C GLY A 17 -4.23 -17.31 10.51
N THR A 18 -4.96 -16.27 10.93
CA THR A 18 -6.34 -16.37 11.41
C THR A 18 -7.38 -16.03 10.33
N GLY A 19 -6.95 -15.44 9.22
CA GLY A 19 -7.82 -14.96 8.13
C GLY A 19 -8.28 -13.51 8.29
N LEU A 20 -8.00 -12.86 9.43
CA LEU A 20 -8.34 -11.46 9.69
C LEU A 20 -7.30 -10.47 9.13
N GLU A 21 -6.13 -10.97 8.72
CA GLU A 21 -5.00 -10.12 8.32
C GLU A 21 -5.33 -9.22 7.14
N CYS A 22 -6.08 -9.73 6.16
CA CYS A 22 -6.51 -8.95 4.99
C CYS A 22 -7.44 -7.80 5.37
N GLN A 23 -8.44 -8.07 6.21
CA GLN A 23 -9.40 -7.06 6.64
C GLN A 23 -8.73 -5.98 7.49
N VAL A 24 -7.90 -6.39 8.47
CA VAL A 24 -7.12 -5.47 9.31
C VAL A 24 -6.19 -4.60 8.46
N ALA A 25 -5.56 -5.16 7.41
CA ALA A 25 -4.72 -4.39 6.52
C ALA A 25 -5.51 -3.33 5.74
N LEU A 26 -6.71 -3.66 5.24
CA LEU A 26 -7.58 -2.71 4.54
C LEU A 26 -8.09 -1.61 5.48
N ASP A 27 -8.58 -2.00 6.66
CA ASP A 27 -9.15 -1.08 7.65
C ASP A 27 -8.10 -0.14 8.25
N SER A 28 -6.81 -0.53 8.21
CA SER A 28 -5.71 0.31 8.69
C SER A 28 -5.49 1.58 7.85
N GLY A 29 -6.01 1.65 6.62
CA GLY A 29 -5.78 2.77 5.68
C GLY A 29 -4.32 2.90 5.21
N VAL A 30 -3.45 1.96 5.56
CA VAL A 30 -2.05 1.92 5.11
C VAL A 30 -1.91 1.54 3.63
N PRO A 31 -2.63 0.56 3.04
CA PRO A 31 -2.48 0.25 1.62
C PRO A 31 -3.07 1.35 0.73
N ALA A 32 -2.47 1.56 -0.44
CA ALA A 32 -3.05 2.40 -1.48
C ALA A 32 -4.06 1.55 -2.29
N ILE A 33 -5.34 1.93 -2.22
CA ILE A 33 -6.45 1.23 -2.88
C ILE A 33 -6.87 2.04 -4.10
N ALA A 34 -7.25 1.36 -5.18
CA ALA A 34 -7.82 2.02 -6.35
C ALA A 34 -9.33 2.22 -6.15
N ASP A 35 -9.78 3.48 -6.16
CA ASP A 35 -11.20 3.81 -5.99
C ASP A 35 -12.05 3.45 -7.21
N TYR A 36 -11.43 3.43 -8.40
CA TYR A 36 -12.10 3.21 -9.68
C TYR A 36 -11.49 2.03 -10.42
N LYS A 37 -12.35 1.33 -11.19
CA LYS A 37 -11.90 0.31 -12.14
C LYS A 37 -11.15 0.96 -13.29
N GLY A 38 -10.02 0.39 -13.66
CA GLY A 38 -9.20 0.91 -14.76
C GLY A 38 -8.06 -0.03 -15.11
N LYS A 39 -7.34 0.32 -16.18
CA LYS A 39 -6.11 -0.36 -16.59
C LYS A 39 -4.90 0.47 -16.15
N ILE A 40 -3.83 -0.17 -15.74
CA ILE A 40 -2.56 0.51 -15.43
C ILE A 40 -1.94 0.99 -16.73
N ILE A 41 -1.60 2.28 -16.77
CA ILE A 41 -0.89 2.90 -17.90
C ILE A 41 0.61 2.90 -17.60
N SER A 42 0.98 3.37 -16.42
CA SER A 42 2.37 3.45 -15.97
C SER A 42 2.46 3.36 -14.45
N ILE A 43 3.62 2.93 -13.98
CA ILE A 43 3.98 2.86 -12.56
C ILE A 43 5.24 3.70 -12.40
N ASP A 44 5.10 4.83 -11.72
CA ASP A 44 6.21 5.67 -11.30
C ASP A 44 6.62 5.28 -9.86
N THR A 45 7.71 5.89 -9.38
CA THR A 45 8.16 5.65 -8.00
C THR A 45 7.20 6.31 -7.00
N ASP A 46 6.69 7.49 -7.30
CA ASP A 46 5.86 8.29 -6.40
C ASP A 46 4.36 8.14 -6.65
N LYS A 47 3.94 7.53 -7.77
CA LYS A 47 2.53 7.37 -8.12
C LYS A 47 2.27 6.22 -9.08
N ILE A 48 1.03 5.73 -9.09
CA ILE A 48 0.53 4.76 -10.08
C ILE A 48 -0.49 5.46 -10.95
N ILE A 49 -0.37 5.37 -12.28
CA ILE A 49 -1.30 5.99 -13.23
C ILE A 49 -2.24 4.93 -13.79
N LEU A 50 -3.54 5.15 -13.60
CA LEU A 50 -4.64 4.30 -14.06
C LEU A 50 -5.46 5.03 -15.11
N SER A 51 -5.85 4.36 -16.20
CA SER A 51 -6.88 4.85 -17.11
C SER A 51 -8.24 4.32 -16.65
N GLY A 52 -9.16 5.22 -16.25
CA GLY A 52 -10.50 4.86 -15.81
C GLY A 52 -11.54 5.86 -16.34
N SER A 53 -12.62 5.36 -16.96
CA SER A 53 -13.77 6.15 -17.41
C SER A 53 -13.47 7.40 -18.25
N GLY A 54 -12.36 7.41 -19.00
CA GLY A 54 -11.96 8.51 -19.90
C GLY A 54 -10.76 9.32 -19.41
N ASP A 55 -10.48 9.35 -18.10
CA ASP A 55 -9.41 10.15 -17.50
C ASP A 55 -8.28 9.28 -16.93
N ALA A 56 -7.09 9.88 -16.86
CA ALA A 56 -5.94 9.30 -16.17
C ALA A 56 -5.95 9.71 -14.69
N LEU A 57 -6.12 8.74 -13.80
CA LEU A 57 -6.13 8.91 -12.36
C LEU A 57 -4.78 8.47 -11.77
N GLY A 58 -4.16 9.37 -11.00
CA GLY A 58 -2.91 9.10 -10.30
C GLY A 58 -3.16 8.74 -8.84
N ILE A 59 -2.72 7.57 -8.40
CA ILE A 59 -2.72 7.17 -6.99
C ILE A 59 -1.34 7.50 -6.41
N PRO A 60 -1.21 8.44 -5.46
CA PRO A 60 0.07 8.79 -4.86
C PRO A 60 0.56 7.69 -3.91
N LEU A 61 1.85 7.41 -3.97
CA LEU A 61 2.57 6.48 -3.10
C LEU A 61 3.40 7.26 -2.08
N VAL A 62 3.36 6.79 -0.84
CA VAL A 62 4.18 7.35 0.24
C VAL A 62 5.55 6.69 0.18
N MET A 63 6.60 7.49 -0.04
CA MET A 63 7.98 7.04 -0.13
C MET A 63 8.81 7.55 1.03
N TYR A 64 9.36 6.63 1.82
CA TYR A 64 10.31 6.89 2.92
C TYR A 64 9.86 7.95 3.93
N GLN A 65 8.56 8.01 4.23
CA GLN A 65 8.01 8.96 5.18
C GLN A 65 8.27 8.48 6.62
N ARG A 66 8.67 9.40 7.49
CA ARG A 66 8.87 9.13 8.93
C ARG A 66 7.51 9.11 9.66
N SER A 67 7.27 8.07 10.45
CA SER A 67 6.11 8.00 11.36
C SER A 67 6.36 8.71 12.69
N ASN A 68 5.30 8.94 13.47
CA ASN A 68 5.39 9.52 14.81
C ASN A 68 6.31 8.73 15.77
N LYS A 69 6.40 7.41 15.59
CA LYS A 69 7.27 6.51 16.38
C LYS A 69 8.60 6.24 15.69
N ASN A 70 9.00 7.09 14.74
CA ASN A 70 10.23 7.00 13.98
C ASN A 70 10.40 5.71 13.14
N THR A 71 9.29 5.10 12.73
CA THR A 71 9.30 3.96 11.79
C THR A 71 9.16 4.47 10.36
N CYS A 72 9.61 3.66 9.38
CA CYS A 72 9.54 4.02 7.97
C CYS A 72 8.17 3.64 7.38
N MET A 73 7.47 4.63 6.82
CA MET A 73 6.27 4.43 6.02
C MET A 73 6.65 4.46 4.55
N HIS A 74 6.53 3.31 3.90
CA HIS A 74 6.88 3.13 2.50
C HIS A 74 5.85 2.22 1.82
N ARG A 75 5.28 2.69 0.71
CA ARG A 75 4.28 1.97 -0.09
C ARG A 75 4.91 1.52 -1.42
N THR A 76 5.03 0.21 -1.61
CA THR A 76 5.46 -0.37 -2.88
C THR A 76 4.26 -0.71 -3.76
N ALA A 77 4.31 -0.36 -5.05
CA ALA A 77 3.36 -0.88 -6.03
C ALA A 77 3.44 -2.42 -6.11
N ARG A 78 2.28 -3.09 -6.03
CA ARG A 78 2.18 -4.56 -6.11
C ARG A 78 1.68 -5.08 -7.46
N VAL A 79 1.23 -4.18 -8.32
CA VAL A 79 0.65 -4.50 -9.63
C VAL A 79 1.70 -4.28 -10.73
N ARG A 80 1.53 -4.95 -11.88
CA ARG A 80 2.36 -4.84 -13.08
C ARG A 80 1.48 -4.63 -14.29
#